data_AF-D7J407-F1
#
_entry.id   AF-D7J407-F1
#
_cell.length_a   1.000
_cell.length_b   1.000
_cell.length_c   1.000
_cell.angle_alpha   90.00
_cell.angle_beta   90.00
_cell.angle_gamma   90.00
#
_symmetry.space_group_name_H-M   'P 1'
#
loop_
_entity.id
_entity.type
_entity.pdbx_description
1 polymer ?
#
loop_
_entity_poly.entity_id
_entity_poly.type
_entity_poly.pdbx_seq_one_letter_code
_entity_poly.pdbx_strand_id
1 'polypeptide(L)'
;MHPISRWMNKMVRDTAWYNDGVSRNFSLWNSNYKDDDILILSDIDEIIDSKYANEIIDAVNQYGIITIKIHFTMFYFNLFCSNWSGPAYYSYRIFIVKGKYLRKRFYNDSDYLRKMGEQSNLLNKVKCLEGIKGYHHSWLGDEKFVVNKLKSYAHTLNCHSKEIFNDQGEIDIDVIKNNMRLGKSIFADISLNVNNEIELLSSVEKLKKDTPEFFL
;
A
#
# COMPACT_ATOMS: atom_id res chain seq x y z
N MET A 1 28.34 -2.91 -7.65
CA MET A 1 27.31 -3.97 -7.72
C MET A 1 26.10 -3.48 -6.96
N HIS A 2 24.98 -3.21 -7.62
CA HIS A 2 23.73 -2.93 -6.91
C HIS A 2 23.30 -4.22 -6.19
N PRO A 3 23.03 -4.17 -4.89
CA PRO A 3 22.68 -5.39 -4.16
C PRO A 3 21.33 -5.88 -4.70
N ILE A 4 21.32 -7.05 -5.33
CA ILE A 4 20.08 -7.80 -5.54
C ILE A 4 19.42 -7.91 -4.16
N SER A 5 18.14 -7.52 -4.02
CA SER A 5 17.45 -7.62 -2.73
C SER A 5 17.62 -9.02 -2.17
N ARG A 6 17.77 -9.16 -0.85
CA ARG A 6 17.93 -10.49 -0.23
C ARG A 6 16.77 -11.42 -0.55
N TRP A 7 15.63 -10.85 -0.92
CA TRP A 7 14.44 -11.56 -1.35
C TRP A 7 14.51 -12.03 -2.82
N MET A 8 15.20 -11.28 -3.67
CA MET A 8 15.26 -11.50 -5.12
C MET A 8 16.05 -12.75 -5.55
N ASN A 9 16.94 -13.29 -4.70
CA ASN A 9 17.62 -14.57 -4.98
C ASN A 9 16.63 -15.75 -5.15
N LYS A 10 15.37 -15.59 -4.73
CA LYS A 10 14.29 -16.59 -4.87
C LYS A 10 13.32 -16.31 -6.02
N MET A 11 13.39 -15.13 -6.66
CA MET A 11 12.34 -14.62 -7.57
C MET A 11 12.76 -14.48 -9.03
N VAL A 12 13.92 -15.01 -9.43
CA VAL A 12 14.51 -14.86 -10.78
C VAL A 12 13.59 -15.35 -11.92
N ARG A 13 12.47 -16.04 -11.63
CA ARG A 13 11.49 -16.54 -12.60
C ARG A 13 10.26 -15.66 -12.81
N ASP A 14 10.04 -14.62 -12.00
CA ASP A 14 8.92 -13.69 -12.17
C ASP A 14 9.44 -12.25 -12.30
N THR A 15 9.51 -11.77 -13.54
CA THR A 15 10.08 -10.48 -13.89
C THR A 15 9.31 -9.30 -13.30
N ALA A 16 8.00 -9.45 -13.06
CA ALA A 16 7.17 -8.36 -12.55
C ALA A 16 7.49 -8.06 -11.09
N TRP A 17 7.58 -9.10 -10.26
CA TRP A 17 7.99 -8.97 -8.87
C TRP A 17 9.43 -8.51 -8.70
N TYR A 18 10.33 -8.98 -9.57
CA TYR A 18 11.70 -8.48 -9.60
C TYR A 18 11.74 -6.96 -9.84
N ASN A 19 11.02 -6.49 -10.86
CA ASN A 19 10.95 -5.06 -11.19
C ASN A 19 10.37 -4.22 -10.05
N ASP A 20 9.33 -4.71 -9.38
CA ASP A 20 8.72 -4.04 -8.23
C ASP A 20 9.72 -3.86 -7.06
N GLY A 21 10.43 -4.93 -6.70
CA GLY A 21 11.46 -4.87 -5.67
C GLY A 21 12.64 -3.96 -6.06
N VAL A 22 13.03 -3.94 -7.34
CA VAL A 22 14.10 -3.05 -7.84
C VAL A 22 13.64 -1.61 -7.74
N SER A 23 12.42 -1.30 -8.19
CA SER A 23 11.84 0.04 -8.15
C SER A 23 11.83 0.61 -6.73
N ARG A 24 11.32 -0.15 -5.74
CA ARG A 24 11.29 0.28 -4.33
C ARG A 24 12.67 0.57 -3.77
N ASN A 25 13.63 -0.30 -4.07
CA ASN A 25 14.98 -0.17 -3.55
C ASN A 25 15.82 0.89 -4.29
N PHE A 26 15.53 1.16 -5.56
CA PHE A 26 16.30 2.09 -6.36
C PHE A 26 16.28 3.50 -5.76
N SER A 27 15.12 3.98 -5.32
CA SER A 27 15.00 5.27 -4.63
C SER A 27 15.82 5.33 -3.35
N LEU A 28 15.84 4.24 -2.57
CA LEU A 28 16.61 4.14 -1.33
C LEU A 28 18.12 4.10 -1.60
N TRP A 29 18.57 3.28 -2.56
CA TRP A 29 20.00 3.13 -2.89
C TRP A 29 20.63 4.39 -3.47
N ASN A 30 19.82 5.24 -4.12
CA ASN A 30 20.27 6.51 -4.68
C ASN A 30 19.98 7.70 -3.75
N SER A 31 19.50 7.45 -2.52
CA SER A 31 19.30 8.50 -1.52
C SER A 31 20.54 8.66 -0.63
N ASN A 32 20.92 9.91 -0.35
CA ASN A 32 22.03 10.22 0.55
C ASN A 32 21.52 10.60 1.94
N TYR A 33 21.22 9.60 2.77
CA TYR A 33 20.68 9.79 4.12
C TYR A 33 21.67 9.40 5.23
N LYS A 34 21.61 10.13 6.34
CA LYS A 34 22.45 9.97 7.54
C LYS A 34 21.85 8.97 8.52
N ASP A 35 22.67 8.53 9.47
CA ASP A 35 22.29 7.49 10.44
C ASP A 35 21.12 7.88 11.34
N ASP A 36 20.99 9.16 11.67
CA ASP A 36 19.93 9.66 12.55
C ASP A 36 18.71 10.22 11.81
N ASP A 37 18.76 10.25 10.46
CA ASP A 37 17.62 10.63 9.64
C ASP A 37 16.48 9.61 9.83
N ILE A 38 15.25 10.11 9.76
CA ILE A 38 14.04 9.28 9.75
C ILE A 38 13.63 9.11 8.29
N LEU A 39 13.55 7.85 7.86
CA LEU A 39 13.11 7.47 6.54
C LEU A 39 11.68 6.94 6.61
N ILE A 40 10.86 7.34 5.65
CA ILE A 40 9.54 6.77 5.40
C ILE A 40 9.66 5.89 4.16
N LEU A 41 9.37 4.61 4.33
CA LEU A 41 9.37 3.62 3.27
C LEU A 41 7.92 3.27 2.97
N SER A 42 7.38 3.82 1.88
CA SER A 42 5.98 3.66 1.44
C SER A 42 5.88 3.67 -0.08
N ASP A 43 4.85 3.03 -0.61
CA ASP A 43 4.43 3.24 -2.01
C ASP A 43 3.70 4.61 -2.12
N ILE A 44 3.54 5.15 -3.33
CA ILE A 44 2.97 6.50 -3.54
C ILE A 44 1.50 6.61 -3.12
N ASP A 45 0.77 5.50 -3.19
CA ASP A 45 -0.62 5.38 -2.81
C ASP A 45 -0.81 5.08 -1.31
N GLU A 46 0.28 5.08 -0.53
CA GLU A 46 0.31 4.83 0.91
C GLU A 46 0.64 6.12 1.67
N ILE A 47 -0.40 6.82 2.12
CA ILE A 47 -0.34 8.17 2.69
C ILE A 47 -0.43 8.13 4.20
N ILE A 48 0.52 8.78 4.89
CA ILE A 48 0.48 8.97 6.34
C ILE A 48 -0.35 10.22 6.66
N ASP A 49 -1.28 10.13 7.61
CA ASP A 49 -2.03 11.28 8.11
C ASP A 49 -1.11 12.16 8.97
N SER A 50 -0.85 13.38 8.48
CA SER A 50 0.09 14.32 9.08
C SER A 50 -0.27 14.72 10.51
N LYS A 51 -1.52 14.55 10.96
CA LYS A 51 -1.90 14.86 12.35
C LYS A 51 -1.17 13.99 13.37
N TYR A 52 -0.67 12.82 12.95
CA TYR A 52 0.10 11.90 13.79
C TYR A 52 1.62 12.08 13.66
N ALA A 53 2.11 13.11 12.96
CA ALA A 53 3.54 13.27 12.69
C ALA A 53 4.40 13.29 13.95
N ASN A 54 3.99 14.04 14.99
CA ASN A 54 4.76 14.11 16.25
C ASN A 54 4.81 12.75 16.96
N GLU A 55 3.67 12.06 17.10
CA GLU A 55 3.60 10.72 17.68
C GLU A 55 4.52 9.73 16.95
N ILE A 56 4.52 9.77 15.62
CA ILE A 56 5.35 8.92 14.75
C ILE A 56 6.84 9.24 14.95
N ILE A 57 7.22 10.52 14.99
CA ILE A 57 8.61 10.96 15.20
C ILE A 57 9.11 10.52 16.58
N ASP A 58 8.32 10.74 17.63
CA ASP A 58 8.69 10.35 18.99
C ASP A 58 8.84 8.83 19.10
N ALA A 59 7.91 8.08 18.52
CA ALA A 59 7.96 6.63 18.54
C ALA A 59 9.15 6.07 17.75
N VAL A 60 9.47 6.60 16.56
CA VAL A 60 10.66 6.11 15.82
C VAL A 60 11.97 6.49 16.53
N ASN A 61 12.01 7.63 17.23
CA ASN A 61 13.15 7.98 18.08
C ASN A 61 13.30 6.99 19.26
N GLN A 62 12.19 6.54 19.85
CA GLN A 62 12.20 5.57 20.95
C GLN A 62 12.55 4.14 20.49
N TYR A 63 11.92 3.65 19.42
CA TYR A 63 11.99 2.24 19.02
C TYR A 63 12.99 1.97 17.88
N GLY A 64 13.46 3.02 17.19
CA GLY A 64 14.35 2.94 16.03
C GLY A 64 13.65 2.57 14.71
N ILE A 65 12.55 1.82 14.79
CA ILE A 65 11.65 1.49 13.68
C ILE A 65 10.22 1.29 14.20
N ILE A 66 9.24 1.76 13.44
CA ILE A 66 7.82 1.54 13.67
C ILE A 66 7.09 1.20 12.36
N THR A 67 5.87 0.70 12.50
CA THR A 67 4.87 0.64 11.43
C THR A 67 3.54 1.19 11.93
N ILE A 68 2.60 1.43 11.01
CA ILE A 68 1.30 2.00 11.29
C ILE A 68 0.18 1.17 10.66
N LYS A 69 -1.01 1.26 11.22
CA LYS A 69 -2.26 0.77 10.61
C LYS A 69 -2.78 1.84 9.67
N ILE A 70 -3.30 1.45 8.51
CA ILE A 70 -3.86 2.35 7.50
C ILE A 70 -5.22 1.85 7.05
N HIS A 71 -6.10 2.77 6.68
CA HIS A 71 -7.32 2.44 5.95
C HIS A 71 -6.95 1.93 4.56
N PHE A 72 -7.74 1.03 4.00
CA PHE A 72 -7.61 0.65 2.60
C PHE A 72 -8.90 0.99 1.86
N THR A 73 -8.76 1.65 0.72
CA THR A 73 -9.88 2.06 -0.13
C THR A 73 -9.69 1.58 -1.56
N MET A 74 -10.80 1.41 -2.26
CA MET A 74 -10.85 0.95 -3.64
C MET A 74 -11.78 1.83 -4.45
N PHE A 75 -11.36 2.28 -5.63
CA PHE A 75 -12.09 3.15 -6.59
C PHE A 75 -12.39 4.58 -6.12
N TYR A 76 -12.79 4.76 -4.86
CA TYR A 76 -13.18 6.04 -4.28
C TYR A 76 -12.50 6.24 -2.93
N PHE A 77 -12.25 7.49 -2.56
CA PHE A 77 -11.59 7.85 -1.30
C PHE A 77 -12.37 7.45 -0.05
N ASN A 78 -13.69 7.26 -0.17
CA ASN A 78 -14.59 6.87 0.93
C ASN A 78 -15.14 5.44 0.81
N LEU A 79 -14.63 4.63 -0.13
CA LEU A 79 -15.06 3.24 -0.32
C LEU A 79 -14.02 2.28 0.26
N PHE A 80 -14.24 1.88 1.51
CA PHE A 80 -13.28 1.16 2.34
C PHE A 80 -13.40 -0.35 2.20
N CYS A 81 -12.26 -1.02 2.16
CA CYS A 81 -12.17 -2.47 2.21
C CYS A 81 -12.04 -2.95 3.65
N SER A 82 -12.93 -3.84 4.09
CA SER A 82 -13.02 -4.28 5.48
C SER A 82 -12.25 -5.57 5.80
N ASN A 83 -12.00 -6.43 4.80
CA ASN A 83 -11.55 -7.80 5.03
C ASN A 83 -10.42 -8.26 4.08
N TRP A 84 -9.49 -7.35 3.76
CA TRP A 84 -8.36 -7.71 2.92
C TRP A 84 -7.40 -8.72 3.58
N SER A 85 -6.73 -9.51 2.74
CA SER A 85 -5.73 -10.49 3.16
C SER A 85 -4.45 -9.86 3.74
N GLY A 86 -3.77 -10.59 4.63
CA GLY A 86 -2.53 -10.15 5.28
C GLY A 86 -2.76 -9.55 6.67
N PRO A 87 -1.77 -8.82 7.21
CA PRO A 87 -1.90 -8.21 8.54
C PRO A 87 -3.10 -7.26 8.62
N ALA A 88 -3.82 -7.32 9.75
CA ALA A 88 -4.99 -6.48 9.97
C ALA A 88 -4.68 -4.98 9.76
N TYR A 89 -5.65 -4.26 9.21
CA TYR A 89 -5.56 -2.83 8.89
C TYR A 89 -4.33 -2.45 8.06
N TYR A 90 -3.93 -3.34 7.13
CA TYR A 90 -2.80 -3.09 6.24
C TYR A 90 -1.50 -2.71 6.97
N SER A 91 -1.36 -3.16 8.22
CA SER A 91 -0.14 -2.94 8.97
C SER A 91 1.05 -3.58 8.25
N TYR A 92 2.25 -3.08 8.51
CA TYR A 92 3.48 -3.57 7.88
C TYR A 92 3.57 -3.34 6.36
N ARG A 93 2.84 -2.35 5.86
CA ARG A 93 2.99 -1.76 4.52
C ARG A 93 3.96 -0.58 4.54
N ILE A 94 3.71 0.37 5.44
CA ILE A 94 4.57 1.54 5.65
C ILE A 94 5.50 1.27 6.82
N PHE A 95 6.79 1.56 6.63
CA PHE A 95 7.78 1.55 7.69
C PHE A 95 8.40 2.94 7.88
N ILE A 96 8.46 3.40 9.12
CA ILE A 96 9.17 4.61 9.50
C ILE A 96 10.37 4.19 10.35
N VAL A 97 11.58 4.49 9.87
CA VAL A 97 12.81 3.85 10.36
C VAL A 97 13.98 4.83 10.43
N LYS A 98 14.81 4.72 11.47
CA LYS A 98 16.09 5.43 11.54
C LYS A 98 17.07 4.87 10.53
N GLY A 99 17.82 5.74 9.85
CA GLY A 99 18.80 5.35 8.84
C GLY A 99 19.80 4.28 9.31
N LYS A 100 20.33 4.43 10.54
CA LYS A 100 21.23 3.45 11.17
C LYS A 100 20.59 2.09 11.39
N TYR A 101 19.29 2.07 11.72
CA TYR A 101 18.55 0.85 12.00
C TYR A 101 18.29 0.09 10.70
N LEU A 102 17.88 0.80 9.64
CA LEU A 102 17.68 0.24 8.30
C LEU A 102 18.97 -0.41 7.76
N ARG A 103 20.11 0.27 7.88
CA ARG A 103 21.41 -0.29 7.46
C ARG A 103 21.80 -1.54 8.26
N LYS A 104 21.75 -1.46 9.59
CA LYS A 104 22.27 -2.52 10.47
C LYS A 104 21.38 -3.76 10.54
N ARG A 105 20.06 -3.61 10.47
CA ARG A 105 19.10 -4.70 10.69
C ARG A 105 18.47 -5.22 9.41
N PHE A 106 18.39 -4.38 8.38
CA PHE A 106 17.68 -4.68 7.14
C PHE A 106 18.53 -4.42 5.90
N TYR A 107 19.85 -4.32 6.05
CA TYR A 107 20.81 -4.30 4.93
C TYR A 107 20.60 -3.18 3.92
N ASN A 108 19.93 -2.09 4.32
CA ASN A 108 19.50 -1.03 3.40
C ASN A 108 18.62 -1.56 2.24
N ASP A 109 17.68 -2.45 2.56
CA ASP A 109 16.79 -3.15 1.64
C ASP A 109 15.32 -2.97 2.08
N SER A 110 14.65 -2.02 1.42
CA SER A 110 13.24 -1.66 1.68
C SER A 110 12.30 -2.80 1.28
N ASP A 111 12.53 -3.42 0.12
CA ASP A 111 11.72 -4.52 -0.36
C ASP A 111 11.80 -5.74 0.58
N TYR A 112 13.00 -6.11 1.04
CA TYR A 112 13.17 -7.17 2.03
C TYR A 112 12.38 -6.90 3.32
N LEU A 113 12.44 -5.66 3.84
CA LEU A 113 11.69 -5.25 5.03
C LEU A 113 10.18 -5.39 4.81
N ARG A 114 9.67 -4.92 3.67
CA ARG A 114 8.25 -5.02 3.30
C ARG A 114 7.79 -6.47 3.20
N LYS A 115 8.55 -7.34 2.52
CA LYS A 115 8.20 -8.76 2.40
C LYS A 115 8.19 -9.50 3.73
N MET A 116 9.09 -9.18 4.65
CA MET A 116 8.99 -9.71 6.02
C MET A 116 7.73 -9.23 6.74
N GLY A 117 7.32 -7.99 6.51
CA GLY A 117 6.07 -7.41 7.02
C GLY A 117 4.83 -8.12 6.49
N GLU A 118 4.72 -8.24 5.17
CA GLU A 118 3.62 -8.93 4.47
C GLU A 118 3.46 -10.39 4.93
N GLN A 119 4.56 -11.06 5.25
CA GLN A 119 4.59 -12.43 5.77
C GLN A 119 4.38 -12.54 7.28
N SER A 120 4.01 -11.45 7.96
CA SER A 120 3.82 -11.43 9.42
C SER A 120 5.08 -11.77 10.24
N ASN A 121 6.26 -11.84 9.63
CA ASN A 121 7.52 -12.20 10.31
C ASN A 121 8.02 -11.12 11.28
N LEU A 122 7.46 -9.91 11.19
CA LEU A 122 7.77 -8.75 12.03
C LEU A 122 6.72 -8.49 13.12
N LEU A 123 5.67 -9.31 13.19
CA LEU A 123 4.71 -9.25 14.29
C LEU A 123 5.46 -9.38 15.62
N ASN A 124 5.15 -8.47 16.55
CA ASN A 124 5.79 -8.37 17.87
C ASN A 124 7.30 -8.03 17.86
N LYS A 125 7.91 -7.79 16.70
CA LYS A 125 9.32 -7.38 16.55
C LYS A 125 9.48 -5.92 16.16
N VAL A 126 8.53 -5.39 15.40
CA VAL A 126 8.45 -3.96 15.06
C VAL A 126 7.21 -3.39 15.74
N LYS A 127 7.36 -2.23 16.40
CA LYS A 127 6.24 -1.58 17.07
C LYS A 127 5.24 -1.09 16.01
N CYS A 128 4.06 -1.71 15.98
CA CYS A 128 2.89 -1.14 15.32
C CYS A 128 2.25 -0.14 16.28
N LEU A 129 2.07 1.10 15.84
CA LEU A 129 1.33 2.08 16.64
C LEU A 129 -0.16 1.74 16.71
N GLU A 130 -0.80 2.16 17.80
CA GLU A 130 -2.23 1.93 18.00
C GLU A 130 -3.08 2.89 17.18
N GLY A 131 -4.29 2.46 16.83
CA GLY A 131 -5.18 3.22 15.94
C GLY A 131 -4.68 3.32 14.49
N ILE A 132 -5.55 3.83 13.62
CA ILE A 132 -5.28 4.00 12.19
C ILE A 132 -4.68 5.39 11.96
N LYS A 133 -3.64 5.47 11.12
CA LYS A 133 -2.77 6.66 11.01
C LYS A 133 -2.47 7.05 9.56
N GLY A 134 -3.27 6.58 8.62
CA GLY A 134 -3.07 6.83 7.21
C GLY A 134 -4.01 6.03 6.33
N TYR A 135 -3.71 6.04 5.04
CA TYR A 135 -4.56 5.50 3.98
C TYR A 135 -3.70 4.79 2.93
N HIS A 136 -4.25 3.74 2.36
CA HIS A 136 -3.82 3.15 1.11
C HIS A 136 -4.99 3.30 0.13
N HIS A 137 -4.79 4.08 -0.92
CA HIS A 137 -5.81 4.31 -1.93
C HIS A 137 -5.49 3.58 -3.22
N SER A 138 -6.25 2.54 -3.55
CA SER A 138 -5.98 1.77 -4.76
C SER A 138 -7.09 1.89 -5.77
N TRP A 139 -6.70 1.72 -7.04
CA TRP A 139 -7.61 1.75 -8.18
C TRP A 139 -8.39 3.07 -8.34
N LEU A 140 -7.84 4.19 -7.84
CA LEU A 140 -8.38 5.53 -8.06
C LEU A 140 -8.22 5.95 -9.52
N GLY A 141 -9.32 6.01 -10.26
CA GLY A 141 -9.35 6.38 -11.68
C GLY A 141 -10.65 5.93 -12.33
N ASP A 142 -10.73 6.09 -13.66
CA ASP A 142 -11.86 5.60 -14.45
C ASP A 142 -11.74 4.09 -14.75
N GLU A 143 -12.77 3.52 -15.37
CA GLU A 143 -12.79 2.10 -15.73
C GLU A 143 -11.62 1.71 -16.65
N LYS A 144 -11.16 2.63 -17.50
CA LYS A 144 -10.02 2.40 -18.40
C LYS A 144 -8.72 2.33 -17.62
N PHE A 145 -8.51 3.21 -16.66
CA PHE A 145 -7.37 3.17 -15.75
C PHE A 145 -7.34 1.84 -14.99
N VAL A 146 -8.47 1.41 -14.43
CA VAL A 146 -8.58 0.13 -13.71
C VAL A 146 -8.22 -1.05 -14.61
N VAL A 147 -8.79 -1.12 -15.82
CA VAL A 147 -8.48 -2.19 -16.80
C VAL A 147 -6.99 -2.18 -17.17
N ASN A 148 -6.40 -1.02 -17.41
CA ASN A 148 -4.99 -0.91 -17.76
C ASN A 148 -4.07 -1.33 -16.60
N LYS A 149 -4.42 -0.96 -15.37
CA LYS A 149 -3.70 -1.38 -14.16
C LYS A 149 -3.81 -2.89 -13.97
N LEU A 150 -4.98 -3.50 -14.19
CA LEU A 150 -5.17 -4.96 -14.13
C LEU A 150 -4.30 -5.70 -15.15
N LYS A 151 -4.23 -5.20 -16.40
CA LYS A 151 -3.37 -5.77 -17.46
C LYS A 151 -1.88 -5.69 -17.15
N SER A 152 -1.49 -4.73 -16.32
CA SER A 152 -0.09 -4.48 -15.94
C SER A 152 0.26 -5.04 -14.55
N TYR A 153 -0.68 -5.72 -13.90
CA TYR A 153 -0.55 -6.11 -12.50
C TYR A 153 0.43 -7.29 -12.36
N ALA A 154 1.36 -7.18 -11.41
CA ALA A 154 2.40 -8.20 -11.18
C ALA A 154 1.86 -9.50 -10.56
N HIS A 155 0.66 -9.48 -9.99
CA HIS A 155 0.03 -10.66 -9.43
C HIS A 155 -0.70 -11.46 -10.51
N THR A 156 -0.83 -12.77 -10.30
CA THR A 156 -1.64 -13.63 -11.17
C THR A 156 -3.09 -13.16 -11.15
N LEU A 157 -3.72 -13.05 -12.32
CA LEU A 157 -5.13 -12.64 -12.45
C LEU A 157 -6.10 -13.51 -11.62
N ASN A 158 -5.69 -14.72 -11.21
CA ASN A 158 -6.42 -15.60 -10.30
C ASN A 158 -6.70 -15.03 -8.91
N CYS A 159 -6.04 -13.93 -8.50
CA CYS A 159 -6.39 -13.25 -7.25
C CYS A 159 -7.61 -12.32 -7.38
N HIS A 160 -8.11 -12.10 -8.59
CA HIS A 160 -9.28 -11.27 -8.84
C HIS A 160 -10.57 -12.10 -8.94
N SER A 161 -11.71 -11.43 -8.80
CA SER A 161 -13.02 -12.09 -8.98
C SER A 161 -13.13 -12.62 -10.41
N LYS A 162 -13.57 -13.88 -10.58
CA LYS A 162 -13.79 -14.47 -11.91
C LYS A 162 -14.83 -13.69 -12.73
N GLU A 163 -15.71 -12.97 -12.04
CA GLU A 163 -16.80 -12.20 -12.66
C GLU A 163 -16.28 -11.02 -13.50
N ILE A 164 -15.03 -10.57 -13.30
CA ILE A 164 -14.48 -9.45 -14.09
C ILE A 164 -13.98 -9.89 -15.47
N PHE A 165 -14.03 -11.18 -15.79
CA PHE A 165 -13.60 -11.72 -17.07
C PHE A 165 -14.82 -12.11 -17.92
N ASN A 166 -14.76 -11.83 -19.21
CA ASN A 166 -15.74 -12.31 -20.19
C ASN A 166 -15.51 -13.80 -20.53
N ASP A 167 -16.39 -14.36 -21.36
CA ASP A 167 -16.31 -15.76 -21.81
C ASP A 167 -15.01 -16.09 -22.58
N GLN A 168 -14.31 -15.07 -23.08
CA GLN A 168 -13.01 -15.19 -23.76
C GLN A 168 -11.82 -15.11 -22.78
N GLY A 169 -12.07 -14.89 -21.49
CA GLY A 169 -11.05 -14.74 -20.46
C GLY A 169 -10.37 -13.36 -20.44
N GLU A 170 -10.93 -12.38 -21.14
CA GLU A 170 -10.45 -11.00 -21.15
C GLU A 170 -11.18 -10.16 -20.09
N ILE A 171 -10.55 -9.11 -19.59
CA ILE A 171 -11.17 -8.20 -18.60
C ILE A 171 -12.35 -7.47 -19.24
N ASP A 172 -13.54 -7.63 -18.68
CA ASP A 172 -14.77 -6.99 -19.11
C ASP A 172 -14.90 -5.59 -18.49
N ILE A 173 -14.74 -4.56 -19.33
CA ILE A 173 -14.80 -3.15 -18.92
C ILE A 173 -16.20 -2.74 -18.41
N ASP A 174 -17.27 -3.32 -18.94
CA ASP A 174 -18.63 -3.00 -18.51
C ASP A 174 -18.91 -3.58 -17.13
N VAL A 175 -18.35 -4.75 -16.80
CA VAL A 175 -18.36 -5.29 -15.44
C VAL A 175 -17.56 -4.39 -14.49
N ILE A 176 -16.35 -3.96 -14.87
CA ILE A 176 -15.55 -3.04 -14.05
C ILE A 176 -16.33 -1.75 -13.75
N LYS A 177 -16.91 -1.14 -14.77
CA LYS A 177 -17.72 0.07 -14.65
C LYS A 177 -18.92 -0.13 -13.73
N ASN A 178 -19.62 -1.26 -13.86
CA ASN A 178 -20.73 -1.59 -12.98
C ASN A 178 -20.29 -1.82 -11.54
N ASN A 179 -19.16 -2.48 -11.31
CA ASN A 179 -18.61 -2.71 -9.98
C ASN A 179 -18.22 -1.40 -9.30
N MET A 180 -17.56 -0.49 -10.02
CA MET A 180 -17.27 0.86 -9.51
C MET A 180 -18.55 1.58 -9.09
N ARG A 181 -19.55 1.65 -9.98
CA ARG A 181 -20.84 2.31 -9.70
C ARG A 181 -21.57 1.72 -8.48
N LEU A 182 -21.50 0.40 -8.31
CA LEU A 182 -22.20 -0.31 -7.24
C LEU A 182 -21.37 -0.43 -5.95
N GLY A 183 -20.14 0.09 -5.93
CA GLY A 183 -19.21 -0.09 -4.82
C GLY A 183 -18.86 -1.55 -4.55
N LYS A 184 -18.72 -2.38 -5.60
CA LYS A 184 -18.34 -3.80 -5.50
C LYS A 184 -16.85 -3.98 -5.78
N SER A 185 -16.23 -4.90 -5.05
CA SER A 185 -14.81 -5.24 -5.24
C SER A 185 -14.56 -5.96 -6.56
N ILE A 186 -13.38 -5.74 -7.14
CA ILE A 186 -12.84 -6.54 -8.26
C ILE A 186 -12.04 -7.76 -7.77
N PHE A 187 -12.01 -8.00 -6.46
CA PHE A 187 -11.37 -9.15 -5.83
C PHE A 187 -12.43 -10.06 -5.23
N ALA A 188 -12.22 -11.37 -5.34
CA ALA A 188 -13.11 -12.36 -4.77
C ALA A 188 -13.15 -12.24 -3.24
N ASP A 189 -14.34 -12.41 -2.66
CA ASP A 189 -14.57 -12.43 -1.20
C ASP A 189 -14.17 -11.16 -0.45
N ILE A 190 -13.99 -10.03 -1.16
CA ILE A 190 -13.67 -8.74 -0.56
C ILE A 190 -14.90 -7.84 -0.52
N SER A 191 -15.22 -7.36 0.68
CA SER A 191 -16.33 -6.46 0.95
C SER A 191 -15.85 -5.01 0.99
N LEU A 192 -16.58 -4.15 0.28
CA LEU A 192 -16.39 -2.71 0.31
C LEU A 192 -17.56 -2.03 1.01
N ASN A 193 -17.27 -0.97 1.76
CA ASN A 193 -18.26 -0.22 2.52
C ASN A 193 -17.98 1.27 2.40
N VAL A 194 -19.02 2.05 2.10
CA VAL A 194 -18.92 3.50 2.10
C VAL A 194 -18.85 3.99 3.54
N ASN A 195 -17.88 4.84 3.86
CA ASN A 195 -17.82 5.53 5.14
C ASN A 195 -17.49 7.02 4.94
N ASN A 196 -18.47 7.87 5.23
CA ASN A 196 -18.34 9.32 5.13
C ASN A 196 -18.08 10.00 6.49
N GLU A 197 -17.97 9.23 7.57
CA GLU A 197 -17.81 9.73 8.94
C GLU A 197 -16.35 9.89 9.36
N ILE A 198 -15.41 9.42 8.53
CA ILE A 198 -13.98 9.56 8.82
C ILE A 198 -13.58 11.03 8.70
N GLU A 199 -13.10 11.59 9.80
CA GLU A 199 -12.58 12.96 9.84
C GLU A 199 -11.33 13.09 8.95
N LEU A 200 -11.45 13.91 7.90
CA LEU A 200 -10.36 14.24 7.00
C LEU A 200 -9.69 15.55 7.42
N LEU A 201 -8.47 15.77 6.91
CA LEU A 201 -7.84 17.08 7.03
C LEU A 201 -8.71 18.14 6.34
N SER A 202 -8.74 19.37 6.87
CA SER A 202 -9.54 20.46 6.30
C SER A 202 -9.21 20.77 4.84
N SER A 203 -7.95 20.59 4.44
CA SER A 203 -7.50 20.69 3.04
C SER A 203 -8.13 19.61 2.15
N VAL A 204 -8.26 18.40 2.67
CA VAL A 204 -8.88 17.27 1.97
C VAL A 204 -10.40 17.45 1.90
N GLU A 205 -11.05 17.95 2.95
CA GLU A 205 -12.48 18.30 2.93
C GLU A 205 -12.81 19.34 1.85
N LYS A 206 -11.91 20.30 1.64
CA LYS A 206 -12.06 21.26 0.54
C LYS A 206 -11.96 20.57 -0.83
N LEU A 207 -10.93 19.73 -1.02
CA LEU A 207 -10.76 18.97 -2.27
C LEU A 207 -11.94 18.05 -2.55
N LYS A 208 -12.53 17.42 -1.52
CA LYS A 208 -13.73 16.59 -1.62
C LYS A 208 -14.91 17.34 -2.23
N LYS A 209 -15.07 18.62 -1.90
CA LYS A 209 -16.11 19.48 -2.48
C LYS A 209 -15.82 19.85 -3.93
N ASP A 210 -14.54 20.05 -4.25
CA ASP A 210 -14.09 20.45 -5.60
C ASP A 210 -14.03 19.26 -6.57
N THR A 211 -13.93 18.03 -6.05
CA THR A 211 -13.78 16.78 -6.83
C THR A 211 -14.70 15.66 -6.31
N PRO A 212 -16.03 15.87 -6.30
CA PRO A 212 -16.98 14.90 -5.76
C PRO A 212 -16.98 13.56 -6.51
N GLU A 213 -16.48 13.50 -7.74
CA GLU A 213 -16.39 12.29 -8.56
C GLU A 213 -15.49 11.19 -7.99
N PHE A 214 -14.58 11.53 -7.06
CA PHE A 214 -13.73 10.55 -6.37
C PHE A 214 -14.32 10.05 -5.04
N PHE A 215 -15.60 10.35 -4.78
CA PHE A 215 -16.34 9.92 -3.61
C PHE A 215 -17.67 9.29 -4.03
N LEU A 216 -18.09 8.22 -3.35
CA LEU A 216 -19.38 7.55 -3.54
C LEU A 216 -20.46 8.06 -2.58
#